data_AF-A0A349PK65-F1
#
_entry.id   AF-A0A349PK65-F1
#
_cell.length_a   1.000
_cell.length_b   1.000
_cell.length_c   1.000
_cell.angle_alpha   90.00
_cell.angle_beta   90.00
_cell.angle_gamma   90.00
#
_symmetry.space_group_name_H-M   'P 1'
#
loop_
_entity.id
_entity.type
_entity.pdbx_description
1 polymer ?
#
loop_
_entity_poly.entity_id
_entity_poly.type
_entity_poly.pdbx_seq_one_letter_code
_entity_poly.pdbx_strand_id
1 'polypeptide(L)'
;EKGVSRIGYVDVDVNNPLKILSVSQEPVLDIGAVGTFDDNGVILGDIIKLDKLFYMYYVGFQLVDKVKFLAFTGLAISDDGGNYFKRFSQAPILDRSDEGLYFRAIHSVVFENGIWKFWYGVGSEWVSINRESYPKYNIKYLESKDGINFGESGKLCIDFQNNEYRIGRPRVYKNVEGYKMFYTIGTL
;
A
#
# COMPACT_ATOMS: atom_id res chain seq x y z
N GLU A 1 -22.90 -6.98 -0.64
CA GLU A 1 -21.94 -6.03 -1.22
C GLU A 1 -20.89 -6.77 -2.05
N LYS A 2 -20.31 -6.14 -3.08
CA LYS A 2 -19.37 -6.73 -4.05
C LYS A 2 -17.91 -6.81 -3.55
N GLY A 3 -17.68 -7.10 -2.27
CA GLY A 3 -16.32 -7.24 -1.71
C GLY A 3 -15.48 -5.95 -1.66
N VAL A 4 -16.12 -4.78 -1.52
CA VAL A 4 -15.45 -3.47 -1.45
C VAL A 4 -14.84 -3.27 -0.05
N SER A 5 -13.53 -3.05 0.03
CA SER A 5 -12.81 -2.87 1.28
C SER A 5 -12.71 -1.39 1.71
N ARG A 6 -12.68 -1.18 3.03
CA ARG A 6 -12.52 0.13 3.70
C ARG A 6 -11.55 -0.02 4.87
N ILE A 7 -10.99 1.08 5.37
CA ILE A 7 -10.01 1.04 6.46
C ILE A 7 -10.65 1.50 7.76
N GLY A 8 -10.49 0.70 8.82
CA GLY A 8 -10.81 1.02 10.21
C GLY A 8 -9.65 0.63 11.13
N TYR A 9 -9.83 0.76 12.45
CA TYR A 9 -8.84 0.34 13.44
C TYR A 9 -9.47 -0.44 14.60
N VAL A 10 -8.60 -1.19 15.29
CA VAL A 10 -8.86 -1.78 16.60
C VAL A 10 -7.69 -1.43 17.49
N ASP A 11 -7.96 -0.72 18.59
CA ASP A 11 -6.97 -0.46 19.64
C ASP A 11 -7.00 -1.61 20.65
N VAL A 12 -5.83 -2.08 21.03
CA VAL A 12 -5.66 -3.18 21.99
C VAL A 12 -4.68 -2.80 23.09
N ASP A 13 -4.82 -3.41 24.25
CA ASP A 13 -3.90 -3.21 25.37
C ASP A 13 -2.50 -3.79 25.03
N VAL A 14 -1.47 -2.96 25.12
CA VAL A 14 -0.09 -3.36 24.77
C VAL A 14 0.42 -4.52 25.64
N ASN A 15 -0.06 -4.64 26.88
CA ASN A 15 0.33 -5.72 27.79
C ASN A 15 -0.56 -6.96 27.64
N ASN A 16 -1.70 -6.84 26.96
CA ASN A 16 -2.61 -7.94 26.67
C ASN A 16 -3.39 -7.68 25.37
N PRO A 17 -2.85 -8.03 24.20
CA PRO A 17 -3.47 -7.72 22.90
C PRO A 17 -4.85 -8.37 22.67
N LEU A 18 -5.28 -9.31 23.53
CA LEU A 18 -6.64 -9.87 23.50
C LEU A 18 -7.69 -8.91 24.08
N LYS A 19 -7.26 -7.91 24.84
CA LYS A 19 -8.14 -6.90 25.42
C LYS A 19 -8.29 -5.74 24.44
N ILE A 20 -9.45 -5.67 23.80
CA ILE A 20 -9.85 -4.55 22.94
C ILE A 20 -10.16 -3.32 23.80
N LEU A 21 -9.54 -2.20 23.47
CA LEU A 21 -9.74 -0.90 24.12
C LEU A 21 -10.74 -0.04 23.34
N SER A 22 -10.65 -0.05 22.01
CA SER A 22 -11.51 0.70 21.12
C SER A 22 -11.59 0.04 19.74
N VAL A 23 -12.66 0.30 19.03
CA VAL A 23 -12.86 -0.09 17.63
C VAL A 23 -13.47 1.10 16.91
N SER A 24 -12.94 1.46 15.75
CA SER A 24 -13.55 2.48 14.91
C SER A 24 -14.98 2.07 14.54
N GLN A 25 -15.97 2.87 14.91
CA GLN A 25 -17.39 2.57 14.63
C GLN A 25 -17.72 2.74 13.15
N GLU A 26 -17.02 3.65 12.49
CA GLU A 26 -17.09 3.89 11.05
C GLU A 26 -15.69 3.74 10.43
N PRO A 27 -15.59 3.51 9.11
CA PRO A 27 -14.31 3.56 8.43
C PRO A 27 -13.58 4.88 8.69
N VAL A 28 -12.32 4.81 9.09
CA VAL A 28 -11.45 6.00 9.20
C VAL A 28 -11.00 6.50 7.82
N LEU A 29 -11.05 5.63 6.81
CA LEU A 29 -10.97 5.97 5.39
C LEU A 29 -11.94 5.08 4.60
N ASP A 30 -12.99 5.70 4.05
CA ASP A 30 -13.93 5.07 3.11
C ASP A 30 -13.38 5.08 1.68
N ILE A 31 -14.12 4.55 0.69
CA ILE A 31 -13.79 4.61 -0.75
C ILE A 31 -13.82 6.04 -1.30
N GLY A 32 -13.23 6.21 -2.47
CA GLY A 32 -13.15 7.48 -3.19
C GLY A 32 -14.46 7.90 -3.84
N ALA A 33 -14.43 9.05 -4.51
CA ALA A 33 -15.55 9.51 -5.32
C ALA A 33 -15.69 8.60 -6.56
N VAL A 34 -16.89 8.52 -7.14
CA VAL A 34 -17.14 7.68 -8.32
C VAL A 34 -16.14 8.00 -9.44
N GLY A 35 -15.43 6.99 -9.92
CA GLY A 35 -14.43 7.12 -10.99
C GLY A 35 -13.03 7.51 -10.53
N THR A 36 -12.78 7.75 -9.23
CA THR A 36 -11.41 7.92 -8.72
C THR A 36 -10.70 6.57 -8.62
N PHE A 37 -9.38 6.59 -8.40
CA PHE A 37 -8.57 5.36 -8.44
C PHE A 37 -8.85 4.37 -7.29
N ASP A 38 -9.62 4.81 -6.30
CA ASP A 38 -9.90 4.15 -5.05
C ASP A 38 -11.40 4.01 -4.77
N ASP A 39 -12.22 4.08 -5.84
CA ASP A 39 -13.68 4.03 -5.78
C ASP A 39 -14.24 2.60 -5.63
N ASN A 40 -13.45 1.57 -5.91
CA ASN A 40 -13.84 0.15 -5.80
C ASN A 40 -13.18 -0.59 -4.63
N GLY A 41 -12.56 0.14 -3.70
CA GLY A 41 -12.00 -0.40 -2.47
C GLY A 41 -10.66 0.22 -2.12
N VAL A 42 -10.34 0.21 -0.83
CA VAL A 42 -9.05 0.64 -0.29
C VAL A 42 -8.51 -0.38 0.69
N ILE A 43 -7.18 -0.55 0.71
CA ILE A 43 -6.48 -1.31 1.77
C ILE A 43 -5.35 -0.47 2.34
N LEU A 44 -5.02 -0.75 3.60
CA LEU A 44 -3.85 -0.16 4.24
C LEU A 44 -2.57 -0.64 3.55
N GLY A 45 -1.75 0.31 3.09
CA GLY A 45 -0.37 0.07 2.69
C GLY A 45 0.52 0.12 3.92
N ASP A 46 0.72 1.33 4.44
CA ASP A 46 1.40 1.59 5.71
C ASP A 46 0.99 2.94 6.32
N ILE A 47 1.28 3.12 7.59
CA ILE A 47 1.05 4.36 8.33
C ILE A 47 2.32 4.78 9.07
N ILE A 48 2.66 6.06 9.01
CA ILE A 48 3.74 6.65 9.79
C ILE A 48 3.26 7.90 10.49
N LYS A 49 3.66 8.04 11.76
CA LYS A 49 3.42 9.23 12.54
C LYS A 49 4.65 10.13 12.51
N LEU A 50 4.48 11.37 12.06
CA LEU A 50 5.49 12.42 12.18
C LEU A 50 4.87 13.58 12.96
N ASP A 51 5.50 13.94 14.06
CA ASP A 51 4.98 14.91 15.03
C ASP A 51 3.54 14.58 15.47
N LYS A 52 2.58 15.43 15.09
CA LYS A 52 1.16 15.29 15.40
C LYS A 52 0.34 14.66 14.28
N LEU A 53 0.94 14.48 13.11
CA LEU A 53 0.26 14.00 11.92
C LEU A 53 0.51 12.51 11.68
N PHE A 54 -0.53 11.83 11.21
CA PHE A 54 -0.43 10.48 10.68
C PHE A 54 -0.56 10.53 9.17
N TYR A 55 0.41 9.92 8.49
CA TYR A 55 0.44 9.77 7.04
C TYR A 55 0.12 8.32 6.71
N MET A 56 -1.07 8.08 6.14
CA MET A 56 -1.51 6.78 5.68
C MET A 56 -1.29 6.67 4.18
N TYR A 57 -0.34 5.83 3.79
CA TYR A 57 -0.17 5.39 2.41
C TYR A 57 -1.10 4.21 2.20
N TYR A 58 -2.13 4.39 1.38
CA TYR A 58 -3.16 3.38 1.12
C TYR A 58 -3.16 2.98 -0.34
N VAL A 59 -3.67 1.79 -0.63
CA VAL A 59 -3.79 1.29 -2.01
C VAL A 59 -5.26 1.33 -2.40
N GLY A 60 -5.57 2.06 -3.47
CA GLY A 60 -6.89 2.15 -4.08
C GLY A 60 -7.04 1.16 -5.23
N PHE A 61 -8.24 0.61 -5.41
CA PHE A 61 -8.57 -0.33 -6.47
C PHE A 61 -9.53 0.25 -7.49
N GLN A 62 -9.23 0.01 -8.78
CA GLN A 62 -10.09 0.33 -9.91
C GLN A 62 -10.53 -0.94 -10.62
N LEU A 63 -11.82 -1.08 -10.90
CA LEU A 63 -12.30 -2.14 -11.79
C LEU A 63 -12.19 -1.69 -13.25
N VAL A 64 -11.68 -2.58 -14.10
CA VAL A 64 -11.50 -2.35 -15.54
C VAL A 64 -11.98 -3.56 -16.34
N ASP A 65 -12.20 -3.40 -17.65
CA ASP A 65 -12.84 -4.44 -18.48
C ASP A 65 -11.92 -5.64 -18.80
N LYS A 66 -10.63 -5.39 -19.07
CA LYS A 66 -9.73 -6.41 -19.64
C LYS A 66 -8.86 -7.14 -18.62
N VAL A 67 -8.70 -6.58 -17.43
CA VAL A 67 -7.92 -7.18 -16.35
C VAL A 67 -8.71 -7.02 -15.05
N LYS A 68 -8.36 -7.82 -14.02
CA LYS A 68 -9.20 -7.95 -12.83
C LYS A 68 -9.38 -6.63 -12.07
N PHE A 69 -8.31 -5.84 -11.94
CA PHE A 69 -8.31 -4.52 -11.33
C PHE A 69 -6.98 -3.81 -11.58
N LEU A 70 -6.92 -2.50 -11.42
CA LEU A 70 -5.67 -1.75 -11.24
C LEU A 70 -5.53 -1.36 -9.78
N ALA A 71 -4.29 -1.20 -9.29
CA ALA A 71 -4.08 -0.75 -7.92
C ALA A 71 -2.88 0.20 -7.76
N PHE A 72 -3.16 1.39 -7.25
CA PHE A 72 -2.22 2.50 -7.12
C PHE A 72 -2.26 3.09 -5.72
N THR A 73 -1.22 3.83 -5.34
CA THR A 73 -1.09 4.33 -3.96
C THR A 73 -1.60 5.76 -3.84
N GLY A 74 -2.48 6.00 -2.87
CA GLY A 74 -2.85 7.31 -2.38
C GLY A 74 -2.21 7.65 -1.03
N LEU A 75 -2.33 8.93 -0.66
CA LEU A 75 -1.99 9.43 0.66
C LEU A 75 -3.23 10.02 1.31
N ALA A 76 -3.47 9.65 2.56
CA ALA A 76 -4.44 10.31 3.43
C ALA A 76 -3.75 10.73 4.74
N ILE A 77 -4.16 11.88 5.28
CA ILE A 77 -3.53 12.50 6.44
C ILE A 77 -4.57 12.67 7.53
N SER A 78 -4.19 12.34 8.76
CA SER A 78 -4.96 12.60 9.98
C SER A 78 -4.18 13.50 10.92
N ASP A 79 -4.87 14.47 11.50
CA ASP A 79 -4.40 15.37 12.55
C ASP A 79 -5.17 15.18 13.88
N ASP A 80 -6.07 14.20 13.95
CA ASP A 80 -6.99 13.94 15.07
C ASP A 80 -6.67 12.64 15.84
N GLY A 81 -5.43 12.17 15.73
CA GLY A 81 -4.98 10.95 16.39
C GLY A 81 -5.26 9.66 15.61
N GLY A 82 -5.68 9.76 14.34
CA GLY A 82 -6.01 8.62 13.48
C GLY A 82 -7.48 8.22 13.51
N ASN A 83 -8.37 9.09 14.02
CA ASN A 83 -9.80 8.83 14.05
C ASN A 83 -10.47 9.11 12.70
N TYR A 84 -9.91 10.04 11.92
CA TYR A 84 -10.35 10.33 10.57
C TYR A 84 -9.18 10.67 9.66
N PHE A 85 -9.16 10.11 8.44
CA PHE A 85 -8.14 10.39 7.44
C PHE A 85 -8.73 11.14 6.25
N LYS A 86 -8.20 12.34 5.99
CA LYS A 86 -8.52 13.12 4.80
C LYS A 86 -7.55 12.77 3.68
N ARG A 87 -8.07 12.41 2.51
CA ARG A 87 -7.25 12.25 1.29
C ARG A 87 -6.45 13.52 1.01
N PHE A 88 -5.16 13.36 0.79
CA PHE A 88 -4.30 14.44 0.31
C PHE A 88 -4.66 14.82 -1.14
N SER A 89 -4.95 13.82 -1.97
CA SER A 89 -5.38 13.98 -3.37
C SER A 89 -6.46 12.95 -3.72
N GLN A 90 -7.34 13.29 -4.67
CA GLN A 90 -8.27 12.34 -5.29
C GLN A 90 -7.61 11.48 -6.37
N ALA A 91 -6.45 11.90 -6.88
CA ALA A 91 -5.59 11.10 -7.75
C ALA A 91 -4.55 10.34 -6.90
N PRO A 92 -4.02 9.20 -7.37
CA PRO A 92 -2.94 8.51 -6.68
C PRO A 92 -1.68 9.40 -6.61
N ILE A 93 -0.92 9.29 -5.53
CA ILE A 93 0.39 9.95 -5.39
C ILE A 93 1.51 9.09 -6.00
N LEU A 94 1.30 7.79 -6.13
CA LEU A 94 2.13 6.88 -6.90
C LEU A 94 1.25 6.21 -7.96
N ASP A 95 1.04 6.92 -9.05
CA ASP A 95 0.35 6.40 -10.25
C ASP A 95 1.31 5.55 -11.10
N ARG A 96 0.77 4.91 -12.14
CA ARG A 96 1.49 4.12 -13.12
C ARG A 96 2.70 4.85 -13.71
N SER A 97 3.68 4.04 -14.03
CA SER A 97 4.82 4.37 -14.89
C SER A 97 5.15 3.12 -15.72
N ASP A 98 6.13 3.20 -16.61
CA ASP A 98 6.50 2.07 -17.49
C ASP A 98 6.91 0.80 -16.70
N GLU A 99 7.42 0.94 -15.47
CA GLU A 99 7.75 -0.23 -14.62
C GLU A 99 6.53 -0.89 -13.97
N GLY A 100 5.40 -0.18 -13.89
CA GLY A 100 4.26 -0.52 -13.04
C GLY A 100 2.96 -0.04 -13.66
N LEU A 101 2.61 -0.58 -14.83
CA LEU A 101 1.44 -0.18 -15.61
C LEU A 101 0.12 -0.51 -14.90
N TYR A 102 0.12 -1.58 -14.08
CA TYR A 102 -1.08 -2.08 -13.41
C TYR A 102 -1.02 -1.92 -11.89
N PHE A 103 0.19 -1.96 -11.33
CA PHE A 103 0.42 -1.98 -9.89
C PHE A 103 1.60 -1.11 -9.50
N ARG A 104 1.35 -0.16 -8.59
CA ARG A 104 2.38 0.50 -7.77
C ARG A 104 1.82 0.73 -6.37
N ALA A 105 2.01 -0.26 -5.51
CA ALA A 105 1.33 -0.40 -4.23
C ALA A 105 2.34 -0.34 -3.06
N ILE A 106 2.40 0.80 -2.36
CA ILE A 106 3.25 0.98 -1.18
C ILE A 106 2.74 0.11 -0.03
N HIS A 107 3.65 -0.62 0.62
CA HIS A 107 3.34 -1.46 1.77
C HIS A 107 4.27 -1.23 2.96
N SER A 108 5.33 -0.43 2.79
CA SER A 108 6.15 0.06 3.89
C SER A 108 6.66 1.45 3.61
N VAL A 109 6.66 2.28 4.65
CA VAL A 109 7.31 3.58 4.68
C VAL A 109 8.20 3.71 5.91
N VAL A 110 9.38 4.29 5.72
CA VAL A 110 10.29 4.71 6.79
C VAL A 110 10.70 6.14 6.52
N PHE A 111 10.69 7.00 7.55
CA PHE A 111 11.29 8.33 7.48
C PHE A 111 12.56 8.36 8.31
N GLU A 112 13.67 8.73 7.68
CA GLU A 112 14.99 8.72 8.31
C GLU A 112 15.89 9.79 7.70
N ASN A 113 16.57 10.57 8.54
CA ASN A 113 17.55 11.58 8.13
C ASN A 113 16.99 12.56 7.08
N GLY A 114 15.70 12.92 7.20
CA GLY A 114 15.02 13.82 6.27
C GLY A 114 14.58 13.17 4.95
N ILE A 115 14.72 11.86 4.79
CA ILE A 115 14.36 11.13 3.57
C ILE A 115 13.23 10.15 3.86
N TRP A 116 12.23 10.16 2.99
CA TRP A 116 11.17 9.15 2.96
C TRP A 116 11.60 7.98 2.10
N LYS A 117 11.46 6.78 2.65
CA LYS A 117 11.93 5.52 2.07
C LYS A 117 10.76 4.57 1.95
N PHE A 118 10.53 4.04 0.76
CA PHE A 118 9.34 3.26 0.45
C PHE A 118 9.69 1.92 -0.15
N TRP A 119 8.96 0.89 0.27
CA TRP A 119 8.98 -0.42 -0.37
C TRP A 119 7.58 -0.76 -0.83
N TYR A 120 7.49 -1.18 -2.08
CA TYR A 120 6.22 -1.28 -2.79
C TYR A 120 6.22 -2.48 -3.74
N GLY A 121 5.03 -3.06 -3.92
CA GLY A 121 4.78 -4.04 -4.96
C GLY A 121 4.56 -3.33 -6.29
N VAL A 122 5.21 -3.80 -7.35
CA VAL A 122 5.14 -3.20 -8.68
C VAL A 122 5.05 -4.25 -9.78
N GLY A 123 4.19 -4.01 -10.75
CA GLY A 123 3.92 -4.98 -11.81
C GLY A 123 3.22 -4.41 -13.03
N SER A 124 3.60 -4.95 -14.18
CA SER A 124 3.07 -4.63 -15.51
C SER A 124 2.57 -5.88 -16.24
N GLU A 125 2.35 -6.98 -15.51
CA GLU A 125 2.02 -8.28 -16.08
C GLU A 125 0.89 -8.97 -15.29
N TRP A 126 0.20 -9.87 -15.98
CA TRP A 126 -0.78 -10.79 -15.41
C TRP A 126 -0.44 -12.21 -15.86
N VAL A 127 -0.61 -13.18 -14.97
CA VAL A 127 -0.43 -14.61 -15.26
C VAL A 127 -1.78 -15.32 -15.24
N SER A 128 -1.98 -16.28 -16.15
CA SER A 128 -3.17 -17.12 -16.17
C SER A 128 -2.90 -18.40 -15.37
N ILE A 129 -3.65 -18.62 -14.29
CA ILE A 129 -3.60 -19.83 -13.46
C ILE A 129 -5.00 -20.43 -13.45
N ASN A 130 -5.15 -21.67 -13.93
CA ASN A 130 -6.46 -22.34 -14.01
C ASN A 130 -7.54 -21.50 -14.71
N ARG A 131 -7.16 -20.77 -15.78
CA ARG A 131 -8.01 -19.83 -16.56
C ARG A 131 -8.43 -18.55 -15.81
N GLU A 132 -7.89 -18.31 -14.63
CA GLU A 132 -8.06 -17.06 -13.90
C GLU A 132 -6.82 -16.18 -14.02
N SER A 133 -7.02 -14.87 -14.14
CA SER A 133 -5.95 -13.90 -14.24
C SER A 133 -5.49 -13.42 -12.85
N TYR A 134 -4.21 -13.56 -12.58
CA TYR A 134 -3.56 -13.15 -11.35
C TYR A 134 -2.48 -12.09 -11.61
N PRO A 135 -2.37 -11.06 -10.77
CA PRO A 135 -1.39 -10.01 -10.97
C PRO A 135 0.02 -10.52 -10.71
N LYS A 136 0.96 -10.17 -11.60
CA LYS A 136 2.38 -10.49 -11.45
C LYS A 136 3.14 -9.25 -11.01
N TYR A 137 3.79 -9.32 -9.86
CA TYR A 137 4.53 -8.17 -9.32
C TYR A 137 5.66 -8.59 -8.38
N ASN A 138 6.71 -7.78 -8.36
CA ASN A 138 7.87 -7.96 -7.50
C ASN A 138 8.04 -6.75 -6.55
N ILE A 139 9.11 -6.73 -5.77
CA ILE A 139 9.32 -5.68 -4.75
C ILE A 139 10.44 -4.74 -5.18
N LYS A 140 10.13 -3.44 -5.16
CA LYS A 140 11.09 -2.37 -5.41
C LYS A 140 11.12 -1.35 -4.28
N TYR A 141 12.11 -0.47 -4.36
CA TYR A 141 12.40 0.62 -3.44
C TYR A 141 12.39 1.99 -4.13
N LEU A 142 11.82 2.99 -3.47
CA LEU A 142 11.82 4.40 -3.89
C LEU A 142 12.19 5.31 -2.71
N GLU A 143 12.75 6.46 -3.04
CA GLU A 143 12.95 7.57 -2.09
C GLU A 143 12.13 8.78 -2.51
N SER A 144 11.71 9.56 -1.53
CA SER A 144 11.09 10.87 -1.73
C SER A 144 11.63 11.87 -0.70
N LYS A 145 11.70 13.15 -1.10
CA LYS A 145 12.09 14.25 -0.20
C LYS A 145 10.90 14.78 0.60
N ASP A 146 9.68 14.58 0.11
CA ASP A 146 8.45 15.13 0.70
C ASP A 146 7.38 14.06 0.99
N GLY A 147 7.63 12.80 0.60
CA GLY A 147 6.70 11.70 0.80
C GLY A 147 5.54 11.69 -0.20
N ILE A 148 5.54 12.59 -1.19
CA ILE A 148 4.42 12.80 -2.12
C ILE A 148 4.89 12.63 -3.56
N ASN A 149 6.09 13.12 -3.88
CA ASN A 149 6.65 13.08 -5.22
C ASN A 149 7.67 11.94 -5.34
N PHE A 150 7.53 11.15 -6.40
CA PHE A 150 8.35 9.96 -6.65
C PHE A 150 8.95 9.99 -8.06
N GLY A 151 10.02 9.23 -8.25
CA GLY A 151 10.55 8.97 -9.58
C GLY A 151 9.71 7.96 -10.38
N GLU A 152 9.98 7.90 -11.67
CA GLU A 152 9.34 6.96 -12.61
C GLU A 152 9.67 5.50 -12.33
N SER A 153 10.84 5.22 -11.75
CA SER A 153 11.32 3.85 -11.56
C SER A 153 12.01 3.66 -10.22
N GLY A 154 11.72 2.54 -9.54
CA GLY A 154 12.39 2.13 -8.32
C GLY A 154 13.57 1.19 -8.52
N LYS A 155 14.36 1.02 -7.46
CA LYS A 155 15.43 0.03 -7.40
C LYS A 155 14.84 -1.35 -7.05
N LEU A 156 15.20 -2.38 -7.83
CA LEU A 156 14.81 -3.77 -7.54
C LEU A 156 15.36 -4.23 -6.18
N CYS A 157 14.49 -4.80 -5.35
CA CYS A 157 14.86 -5.37 -4.06
C CYS A 157 14.77 -6.90 -4.08
N ILE A 158 13.59 -7.42 -4.40
CA ILE A 158 13.32 -8.86 -4.45
C ILE A 158 12.65 -9.14 -5.78
N ASP A 159 13.26 -10.04 -6.55
CA ASP A 159 12.73 -10.52 -7.82
C ASP A 159 12.19 -11.94 -7.68
N PHE A 160 11.52 -12.41 -8.73
CA PHE A 160 10.98 -13.76 -8.80
C PHE A 160 12.08 -14.82 -8.84
N GLN A 161 11.83 -15.94 -8.17
CA GLN A 161 12.62 -17.17 -8.31
C GLN A 161 11.71 -18.33 -8.71
N ASN A 162 12.24 -19.25 -9.52
CA ASN A 162 11.53 -20.46 -9.96
C ASN A 162 10.15 -20.15 -10.57
N ASN A 163 9.08 -20.67 -9.96
CA ASN A 163 7.68 -20.53 -10.35
C ASN A 163 6.93 -19.46 -9.56
N GLU A 164 7.63 -18.53 -8.90
CA GLU A 164 7.00 -17.39 -8.25
C GLU A 164 6.41 -16.40 -9.26
N TYR A 165 5.23 -15.87 -8.96
CA TYR A 165 4.60 -14.81 -9.76
C TYR A 165 4.19 -13.60 -8.92
N ARG A 166 4.23 -13.70 -7.59
CA ARG A 166 3.71 -12.65 -6.70
C ARG A 166 4.57 -12.48 -5.47
N ILE A 167 5.45 -11.48 -5.47
CA ILE A 167 6.28 -11.12 -4.31
C ILE A 167 5.68 -9.85 -3.70
N GLY A 168 4.98 -9.99 -2.58
CA GLY A 168 4.08 -8.95 -2.10
C GLY A 168 4.19 -8.59 -0.63
N ARG A 169 3.54 -7.48 -0.29
CA ARG A 169 3.43 -6.95 1.07
C ARG A 169 4.78 -6.86 1.79
N PRO A 170 5.78 -6.17 1.20
CA PRO A 170 7.02 -5.88 1.92
C PRO A 170 6.66 -5.14 3.20
N ARG A 171 7.01 -5.73 4.34
CA ARG A 171 7.01 -5.09 5.65
C ARG A 171 8.45 -4.87 6.09
N VAL A 172 8.87 -3.62 6.09
CA VAL A 172 10.25 -3.24 6.41
C VAL A 172 10.34 -2.62 7.79
N TYR A 173 11.30 -3.11 8.56
CA TYR A 173 11.68 -2.57 9.86
C TYR A 173 13.14 -2.14 9.82
N LYS A 174 13.44 -1.01 10.45
CA LYS A 174 14.82 -0.59 10.69
C LYS A 174 15.28 -1.13 12.05
N ASN A 175 16.49 -1.67 12.10
CA ASN A 175 17.19 -2.02 13.33
C ASN A 175 18.64 -1.49 13.29
N VAL A 176 19.46 -1.86 14.27
CA VAL A 176 20.88 -1.44 14.35
C VAL A 176 21.75 -2.04 13.24
N GLU A 177 21.34 -3.15 12.63
CA GLU A 177 22.07 -3.86 11.57
C GLU A 177 21.67 -3.39 10.16
N GLY A 178 20.58 -2.63 10.04
CA GLY A 178 20.06 -2.11 8.78
C GLY A 178 18.55 -2.29 8.64
N TYR A 179 18.12 -2.72 7.45
CA TYR A 179 16.71 -2.97 7.14
C TYR A 179 16.43 -4.47 7.11
N LYS A 180 15.35 -4.88 7.78
CA LYS A 180 14.80 -6.23 7.70
C LYS A 180 13.45 -6.17 7.00
N MET A 181 13.29 -6.96 5.93
CA MET A 181 12.05 -7.07 5.18
C MET A 181 11.42 -8.44 5.39
N PHE A 182 10.14 -8.45 5.79
CA PHE A 182 9.28 -9.61 5.64
C PHE A 182 8.43 -9.42 4.38
N TYR A 183 8.20 -10.49 3.63
CA TYR A 183 7.38 -10.45 2.42
C TYR A 183 6.66 -11.78 2.22
N THR A 184 5.70 -11.76 1.32
CA THR A 184 4.91 -12.94 0.93
C THR A 184 5.25 -13.35 -0.49
N ILE A 185 5.17 -14.65 -0.76
CA ILE A 185 5.37 -15.22 -2.09
C ILE A 185 4.09 -15.95 -2.54
N GLY A 186 3.83 -15.93 -3.84
CA GLY A 186 2.85 -16.78 -4.50
C GLY A 186 3.52 -17.50 -5.66
N THR A 187 3.32 -18.82 -5.73
CA THR A 187 3.88 -19.71 -6.74
C THR A 187 2.80 -20.31 -7.62
N LEU A 188 3.13 -20.61 -8.87
CA LEU A 188 2.29 -21.37 -9.80
C LEU A 188 2.14 -22.82 -9.36
#